data_AF-X6MC89-F1
#
_entry.id   AF-X6MC89-F1
#
_cell.length_a   1.000
_cell.length_b   1.000
_cell.length_c   1.000
_cell.angle_alpha   90.00
_cell.angle_beta   90.00
_cell.angle_gamma   90.00
#
_symmetry.space_group_name_H-M   'P 1'
#
loop_
_entity.id
_entity.type
_entity.pdbx_description
1 polymer ?
#
loop_
_entity_poly.entity_id
_entity_poly.type
_entity_poly.pdbx_seq_one_letter_code
_entity_poly.pdbx_strand_id
1 'polypeptide(L)'
;MGYPLQLHQICAILLFCEKSCGAQLSKDQVHFNFYPWTNLNTFLYTAIKILSKYERKEEIEEEIYCGLKGVKFTNIQKEINPGYFVTFVRASNDFTIAQFCQGSNGCILKFHPSMRRAGGIKSCDVSWLLPSLPYRQILFANTPFQFFLEKEIISNFREWNARIESEDKNSQVILLTWDAHDKYIQQVLKISAMWNNTIDLNLIYILLFLKKESTALTECLLEFEEWKVQNNNAEIYKLTMHKFYQRRCCNDSLNLFTLFLEDIFKCTTLSLFDIVIRYTADIGLPFVEKDKFIQMKDK
;
A
#
# COMPACT_ATOMS: atom_id res chain seq x y z
N MET A 1 2.96 24.52 -0.25
CA MET A 1 4.18 24.14 0.49
C MET A 1 4.92 23.12 -0.35
N GLY A 2 6.12 23.46 -0.82
CA GLY A 2 6.85 22.67 -1.81
C GLY A 2 7.35 21.36 -1.21
N TYR A 3 7.02 20.24 -1.85
CA TYR A 3 7.72 18.99 -1.61
C TYR A 3 9.23 19.21 -1.85
N PRO A 4 10.12 18.53 -1.10
CA PRO A 4 11.56 18.75 -1.19
C PRO A 4 12.15 18.08 -2.44
N LEU A 5 11.62 18.43 -3.61
CA LEU A 5 12.08 17.94 -4.90
C LEU A 5 13.11 18.92 -5.49
N GLN A 6 14.16 18.35 -6.04
CA GLN A 6 15.12 19.06 -6.87
C GLN A 6 14.57 19.25 -8.29
N LEU A 7 15.08 20.24 -9.03
CA LEU A 7 14.58 20.55 -10.38
C LEU A 7 14.59 19.33 -11.32
N HIS A 8 15.66 18.53 -11.31
CA HIS A 8 15.74 17.33 -12.15
C HIS A 8 14.74 16.23 -11.77
N GLN A 9 14.29 16.18 -10.52
CA GLN A 9 13.23 15.25 -10.07
C GLN A 9 11.86 15.72 -10.59
N ILE A 10 11.60 17.03 -10.56
CA ILE A 10 10.38 17.61 -11.13
C ILE A 10 10.36 17.38 -12.65
N CYS A 11 11.46 17.67 -13.35
CA CYS A 11 11.58 17.41 -14.78
C CYS A 11 11.38 15.93 -15.12
N ALA A 12 11.91 15.02 -14.30
CA ALA A 12 11.72 13.58 -14.51
C ALA A 12 10.23 13.16 -14.43
N ILE A 13 9.48 13.69 -13.46
CA ILE A 13 8.03 13.46 -13.36
C ILE A 13 7.32 14.00 -14.60
N LEU A 14 7.61 15.24 -15.01
CA LEU A 14 6.97 15.88 -16.16
C LEU A 14 7.26 15.13 -17.47
N LEU A 15 8.52 14.74 -17.70
CA LEU A 15 8.94 13.96 -18.87
C LEU A 15 8.27 12.59 -18.91
N PHE A 16 8.17 11.90 -17.78
CA PHE A 16 7.49 10.60 -17.74
C PHE A 16 5.97 10.72 -17.94
N CYS A 17 5.36 11.79 -17.45
CA CYS A 17 3.92 12.02 -17.62
C CYS A 17 3.60 12.47 -19.05
N GLU A 18 4.54 13.09 -19.76
CA GLU A 18 4.46 13.34 -21.20
C GLU A 18 4.28 12.01 -21.95
N LYS A 19 3.38 12.01 -22.93
CA LYS A 19 2.89 10.78 -23.57
C LYS A 19 3.99 10.03 -24.31
N SER A 20 4.86 10.73 -25.04
CA SER A 20 5.86 10.10 -25.90
C SER A 20 7.04 9.54 -25.10
N CYS A 21 7.61 10.32 -24.17
CA CYS A 21 8.77 9.90 -23.39
C CYS A 21 8.41 8.78 -22.40
N GLY A 22 7.30 8.91 -21.66
CA GLY A 22 6.84 7.87 -20.75
C GLY A 22 6.52 6.54 -21.46
N ALA A 23 5.89 6.60 -22.64
CA ALA A 23 5.58 5.41 -23.43
C ALA A 23 6.85 4.72 -23.95
N GLN A 24 7.83 5.48 -24.45
CA GLN A 24 9.08 4.92 -24.95
C GLN A 24 9.93 4.32 -23.81
N LEU A 25 10.04 5.00 -22.67
CA LEU A 25 10.69 4.46 -21.48
C LEU A 25 10.03 3.16 -21.03
N SER A 26 8.69 3.13 -20.96
CA SER A 26 7.96 1.92 -20.55
C SER A 26 8.19 0.77 -21.52
N LYS A 27 8.16 1.06 -22.83
CA LYS A 27 8.42 0.07 -23.88
C LYS A 27 9.82 -0.52 -23.75
N ASP A 28 10.85 0.31 -23.56
CA ASP A 28 12.23 -0.17 -23.44
C ASP A 28 12.43 -0.98 -22.16
N GLN A 29 11.86 -0.54 -21.03
CA GLN A 29 11.96 -1.27 -19.75
C GLN A 29 11.29 -2.64 -19.78
N VAL A 30 10.13 -2.78 -20.44
CA VAL A 30 9.48 -4.09 -20.64
C VAL A 30 10.36 -5.07 -21.41
N HIS A 31 11.23 -4.58 -22.30
CA HIS A 31 12.23 -5.38 -23.02
C HIS A 31 13.58 -5.44 -22.30
N PHE A 32 13.62 -5.06 -21.02
CA PHE A 32 14.82 -5.00 -20.19
C PHE A 32 15.94 -4.09 -20.73
N ASN A 33 15.61 -3.12 -21.58
CA ASN A 33 16.55 -2.14 -22.12
C ASN A 33 16.60 -0.88 -21.23
N PHE A 34 17.29 -0.99 -20.08
CA PHE A 34 17.33 0.09 -19.09
C PHE A 34 18.42 1.15 -19.34
N TYR A 35 19.49 0.78 -20.04
CA TYR A 35 20.72 1.60 -20.12
C TYR A 35 20.49 3.03 -20.62
N PRO A 36 19.72 3.28 -21.70
CA PRO A 36 19.46 4.64 -22.18
C PRO A 36 18.72 5.53 -21.18
N TRP A 37 18.00 4.92 -20.24
CA TRP A 37 17.08 5.59 -19.32
C TRP A 37 17.65 5.73 -17.90
N THR A 38 18.90 5.35 -17.67
CA THR A 38 19.53 5.29 -16.33
C THR A 38 19.27 6.55 -15.49
N ASN A 39 19.52 7.73 -16.07
CA ASN A 39 19.32 9.01 -15.37
C ASN A 39 17.84 9.30 -15.09
N LEU A 40 16.99 9.20 -16.12
CA LEU A 40 15.55 9.45 -15.97
C LEU A 40 14.92 8.50 -14.97
N ASN A 41 15.26 7.21 -15.04
CA ASN A 41 14.81 6.17 -14.11
C ASN A 41 15.22 6.49 -12.67
N THR A 42 16.49 6.86 -12.46
CA THR A 42 17.02 7.19 -11.12
C THR A 42 16.34 8.42 -10.54
N PHE A 43 16.19 9.49 -11.32
CA PHE A 43 15.55 10.72 -10.86
C PHE A 43 14.06 10.52 -10.60
N LEU A 44 13.35 9.80 -11.48
CA LEU A 44 11.93 9.51 -11.31
C LEU A 44 11.67 8.63 -10.08
N TYR A 45 12.43 7.54 -9.93
CA TYR A 45 12.35 6.68 -8.75
C TYR A 45 12.61 7.47 -7.47
N THR A 46 13.64 8.31 -7.46
CA THR A 46 13.98 9.16 -6.31
C THR A 46 12.87 10.15 -6.01
N ALA A 47 12.28 10.79 -7.02
CA ALA A 47 11.17 11.71 -6.86
C ALA A 47 9.95 11.02 -6.23
N ILE A 48 9.54 9.86 -6.78
CA ILE A 48 8.42 9.07 -6.23
C ILE A 48 8.73 8.62 -4.80
N LYS A 49 9.96 8.14 -4.52
CA LYS A 49 10.38 7.73 -3.18
C LYS A 49 10.32 8.88 -2.18
N ILE A 50 10.74 10.09 -2.56
CA ILE A 50 10.65 11.29 -1.71
C ILE A 50 9.19 11.59 -1.45
N LEU A 51 8.39 11.79 -2.51
CA LEU A 51 6.97 12.14 -2.38
C LEU A 51 6.18 11.10 -1.58
N SER A 52 6.44 9.82 -1.79
CA SER A 52 5.79 8.71 -1.08
C SER A 52 5.96 8.76 0.44
N LYS A 53 7.03 9.39 0.96
CA LYS A 53 7.21 9.61 2.41
C LYS A 53 6.34 10.74 2.95
N TYR A 54 5.97 11.70 2.11
CA TYR A 54 5.13 12.84 2.48
C TYR A 54 3.64 12.57 2.26
N GLU A 55 3.29 11.51 1.54
CA GLU A 55 1.91 11.03 1.40
C GLU A 55 1.33 10.64 2.75
N ARG A 56 0.05 10.98 2.97
CA ARG A 56 -0.76 10.52 4.10
C ARG A 56 -1.30 9.13 3.85
N LYS A 57 -0.39 8.15 3.84
CA LYS A 57 -0.68 6.74 3.59
C LYS A 57 -1.75 6.18 4.52
N GLU A 58 -1.75 6.62 5.77
CA GLU A 58 -2.72 6.24 6.78
C GLU A 58 -4.17 6.62 6.44
N GLU A 59 -4.37 7.58 5.53
CA GLU A 59 -5.69 8.08 5.11
C GLU A 59 -6.16 7.51 3.77
N ILE A 60 -5.37 6.63 3.13
CA ILE A 60 -5.69 6.10 1.80
C ILE A 60 -6.68 4.94 1.92
N GLU A 61 -7.88 5.16 1.41
CA GLU A 61 -8.94 4.14 1.33
C GLU A 61 -9.40 3.86 -0.11
N GLU A 62 -9.03 4.75 -1.04
CA GLU A 62 -9.47 4.68 -2.42
C GLU A 62 -8.75 3.59 -3.22
N GLU A 63 -9.49 2.99 -4.15
CA GLU A 63 -8.92 2.15 -5.20
C GLU A 63 -8.40 3.01 -6.33
N ILE A 64 -7.38 2.49 -7.00
CA ILE A 64 -6.73 3.15 -8.13
C ILE A 64 -6.74 2.18 -9.32
N TYR A 65 -6.78 2.70 -10.53
CA TYR A 65 -6.97 1.93 -11.74
C TYR A 65 -5.97 2.32 -12.82
N CYS A 66 -5.53 1.34 -13.60
CA CYS A 66 -4.67 1.52 -14.77
C CYS A 66 -5.18 0.65 -15.92
N GLY A 67 -5.55 1.25 -17.04
CA GLY A 67 -5.99 0.52 -18.23
C GLY A 67 -4.82 0.14 -19.13
N LEU A 68 -4.75 -1.12 -19.53
CA LEU A 68 -3.76 -1.66 -20.46
C LEU A 68 -4.44 -2.12 -21.75
N LYS A 69 -4.16 -1.43 -22.86
CA LYS A 69 -4.71 -1.73 -24.17
C LYS A 69 -4.09 -2.98 -24.77
N GLY A 70 -4.92 -3.89 -25.27
CA GLY A 70 -4.48 -5.09 -26.01
C GLY A 70 -3.78 -6.15 -25.17
N VAL A 71 -3.81 -6.02 -23.83
CA VAL A 71 -3.22 -6.99 -22.90
C VAL A 71 -4.34 -7.80 -22.26
N LYS A 72 -4.35 -9.11 -22.47
CA LYS A 72 -5.23 -10.06 -21.78
C LYS A 72 -4.40 -11.27 -21.42
N PHE A 73 -4.43 -11.68 -20.16
CA PHE A 73 -3.60 -12.78 -19.67
C PHE A 73 -4.40 -14.08 -19.75
N THR A 74 -3.83 -15.12 -20.35
CA THR A 74 -4.46 -16.45 -20.42
C THR A 74 -4.23 -17.22 -19.12
N ASN A 75 -3.03 -17.07 -18.55
CA ASN A 75 -2.66 -17.64 -17.27
C ASN A 75 -1.85 -16.61 -16.47
N ILE A 76 -2.54 -15.92 -15.58
CA ILE A 76 -1.94 -14.86 -14.77
C ILE A 76 -0.77 -15.38 -13.91
N GLN A 77 -0.79 -16.63 -13.45
CA GLN A 77 0.29 -17.17 -12.61
C GLN A 77 1.59 -17.41 -13.39
N LYS A 78 1.51 -17.59 -14.72
CA LYS A 78 2.69 -17.76 -15.58
C LYS A 78 3.15 -16.45 -16.22
N GLU A 79 2.23 -15.53 -16.44
CA GLU A 79 2.49 -14.30 -17.20
C GLU A 79 2.78 -13.09 -16.30
N ILE A 80 2.32 -13.10 -15.04
CA ILE A 80 2.64 -12.08 -14.06
C ILE A 80 3.57 -12.67 -13.01
N ASN A 81 4.71 -12.02 -12.81
CA ASN A 81 5.60 -12.27 -11.68
C ASN A 81 5.25 -11.31 -10.54
N PRO A 82 4.51 -11.76 -9.51
CA PRO A 82 4.08 -10.87 -8.45
C PRO A 82 5.27 -10.33 -7.66
N GLY A 83 5.15 -9.09 -7.16
CA GLY A 83 6.19 -8.43 -6.39
C GLY A 83 7.09 -7.47 -7.18
N TYR A 84 7.04 -7.46 -8.51
CA TYR A 84 7.94 -6.62 -9.32
C TYR A 84 7.22 -5.77 -10.35
N PHE A 85 7.41 -4.45 -10.28
CA PHE A 85 7.07 -3.57 -11.39
C PHE A 85 8.29 -3.40 -12.28
N VAL A 86 8.25 -3.95 -13.50
CA VAL A 86 9.32 -3.79 -14.49
C VAL A 86 9.45 -2.32 -14.93
N THR A 87 8.32 -1.61 -14.97
CA THR A 87 8.25 -0.20 -15.33
C THR A 87 7.41 0.60 -14.34
N PHE A 88 7.49 1.93 -14.41
CA PHE A 88 6.66 2.83 -13.63
C PHE A 88 5.21 2.71 -14.08
N VAL A 89 4.27 2.73 -13.13
CA VAL A 89 2.84 2.60 -13.45
C VAL A 89 2.12 3.92 -13.22
N ARG A 90 1.34 4.35 -14.21
CA ARG A 90 0.39 5.46 -14.10
C ARG A 90 -0.97 4.92 -13.75
N ALA A 91 -1.56 5.40 -12.67
CA ALA A 91 -2.90 5.03 -12.23
C ALA A 91 -3.73 6.27 -11.89
N SER A 92 -5.05 6.11 -11.88
CA SER A 92 -5.99 7.14 -11.44
C SER A 92 -7.12 6.52 -10.61
N ASN A 93 -7.72 7.29 -9.72
CA ASN A 93 -8.94 6.88 -9.03
C ASN A 93 -10.19 6.97 -9.93
N ASP A 94 -10.05 7.48 -11.15
CA ASP A 94 -11.10 7.52 -12.16
C ASP A 94 -11.12 6.22 -12.98
N PHE A 95 -12.14 5.38 -12.72
CA PHE A 95 -12.32 4.11 -13.41
C PHE A 95 -12.62 4.29 -14.91
N THR A 96 -13.36 5.35 -15.28
CA THR A 96 -13.69 5.66 -16.68
C THR A 96 -12.45 5.93 -17.53
N ILE A 97 -11.42 6.53 -16.94
CA ILE A 97 -10.12 6.73 -17.61
C ILE A 97 -9.40 5.41 -17.82
N ALA A 98 -9.44 4.50 -16.84
CA ALA A 98 -8.87 3.17 -17.01
C ALA A 98 -9.60 2.38 -18.11
N GLN A 99 -10.93 2.47 -18.19
CA GLN A 99 -11.71 1.87 -19.30
C GLN A 99 -11.34 2.48 -20.66
N PHE A 100 -11.21 3.81 -20.74
CA PHE A 100 -10.77 4.48 -21.96
C PHE A 100 -9.38 4.00 -22.41
N CYS A 101 -8.43 3.90 -21.48
CA CYS A 101 -7.08 3.42 -21.75
C CYS A 101 -7.04 1.92 -22.12
N GLN A 102 -7.89 1.09 -21.51
CA GLN A 102 -8.06 -0.32 -21.84
C GLN A 102 -8.55 -0.51 -23.29
N GLY A 103 -9.42 0.38 -23.77
CA GLY A 103 -10.03 0.27 -25.10
C GLY A 103 -10.98 -0.93 -25.20
N SER A 104 -11.23 -1.40 -26.43
CA SER A 104 -12.21 -2.48 -26.67
C SER A 104 -11.75 -3.87 -26.23
N ASN A 105 -10.43 -4.10 -26.21
CA ASN A 105 -9.79 -5.35 -25.79
C ASN A 105 -8.59 -5.00 -24.91
N GLY A 106 -8.51 -5.55 -23.70
CA GLY A 106 -7.40 -5.27 -22.78
C GLY A 106 -7.73 -5.64 -21.34
N CYS A 107 -6.92 -5.16 -20.40
CA CYS A 107 -7.16 -5.37 -18.97
C CYS A 107 -7.10 -4.07 -18.18
N ILE A 108 -7.81 -4.04 -17.06
CA ILE A 108 -7.69 -3.00 -16.04
C ILE A 108 -6.94 -3.59 -14.86
N LEU A 109 -5.82 -3.00 -14.50
CA LEU A 109 -5.19 -3.22 -13.21
C LEU A 109 -5.93 -2.38 -12.17
N LYS A 110 -6.51 -3.06 -11.19
CA LYS A 110 -7.17 -2.46 -10.03
C LYS A 110 -6.25 -2.61 -8.83
N PHE A 111 -5.86 -1.49 -8.23
CA PHE A 111 -4.97 -1.45 -7.09
C PHE A 111 -5.79 -1.35 -5.81
N HIS A 112 -5.69 -2.36 -4.96
CA HIS A 112 -6.23 -2.30 -3.61
C HIS A 112 -5.55 -1.17 -2.82
N PRO A 113 -6.25 -0.47 -1.88
CA PRO A 113 -5.64 0.59 -1.08
C PRO A 113 -4.35 0.17 -0.37
N SER A 114 -4.27 -1.10 0.04
CA SER A 114 -3.06 -1.68 0.64
C SER A 114 -1.80 -1.50 -0.22
N MET A 115 -1.92 -1.41 -1.54
CA MET A 115 -0.81 -1.16 -2.47
C MET A 115 -0.17 0.22 -2.30
N ARG A 116 -0.96 1.25 -1.99
CA ARG A 116 -0.43 2.60 -1.76
C ARG A 116 0.05 2.79 -0.32
N ARG A 117 -0.52 2.02 0.61
CA ARG A 117 -0.13 2.01 2.02
C ARG A 117 1.24 1.36 2.20
N ALA A 118 1.45 0.19 1.57
CA ALA A 118 2.65 -0.64 1.66
C ALA A 118 3.98 0.14 1.77
N GLY A 119 4.82 -0.28 2.71
CA GLY A 119 6.13 0.31 2.95
C GLY A 119 7.10 0.10 1.78
N GLY A 120 7.06 -1.07 1.13
CA GLY A 120 7.96 -1.43 0.03
C GLY A 120 7.53 -0.90 -1.34
N ILE A 121 6.24 -0.65 -1.54
CA ILE A 121 5.68 -0.15 -2.80
C ILE A 121 5.66 1.38 -2.76
N LYS A 122 6.53 2.02 -3.54
CA LYS A 122 6.60 3.48 -3.59
C LYS A 122 5.57 4.02 -4.57
N SER A 123 4.70 4.88 -4.07
CA SER A 123 3.72 5.59 -4.89
C SER A 123 3.51 7.02 -4.41
N CYS A 124 3.09 7.92 -5.31
CA CYS A 124 2.76 9.30 -4.97
C CYS A 124 1.72 9.90 -5.90
N ASP A 125 1.03 10.91 -5.40
CA ASP A 125 0.17 11.82 -6.16
C ASP A 125 1.00 12.94 -6.78
N VAL A 126 0.89 13.07 -8.10
CA VAL A 126 1.58 14.11 -8.89
C VAL A 126 0.60 15.05 -9.58
N SER A 127 -0.69 15.00 -9.24
CA SER A 127 -1.74 15.81 -9.87
C SER A 127 -1.45 17.31 -9.77
N TRP A 128 -0.83 17.74 -8.67
CA TRP A 128 -0.43 19.13 -8.43
C TRP A 128 0.65 19.64 -9.41
N LEU A 129 1.40 18.74 -10.07
CA LEU A 129 2.34 19.07 -11.15
C LEU A 129 1.70 19.06 -12.54
N LEU A 130 0.49 18.51 -12.65
CA LEU A 130 -0.22 18.26 -13.90
C LEU A 130 -1.61 18.90 -13.89
N PRO A 131 -1.71 20.22 -13.68
CA PRO A 131 -3.00 20.90 -13.45
C PRO A 131 -3.96 20.84 -14.64
N SER A 132 -3.48 20.47 -15.83
CA SER A 132 -4.30 20.29 -17.02
C SER A 132 -5.04 18.95 -17.08
N LEU A 133 -4.69 17.99 -16.24
CA LEU A 133 -5.38 16.70 -16.19
C LEU A 133 -6.65 16.83 -15.32
N PRO A 134 -7.82 16.43 -15.83
CA PRO A 134 -9.08 16.54 -15.08
C PRO A 134 -9.24 15.47 -13.98
N TYR A 135 -8.19 14.72 -13.69
CA TYR A 135 -8.23 13.55 -12.82
C TYR A 135 -6.95 13.44 -11.99
N ARG A 136 -7.03 12.68 -10.90
CA ARG A 136 -5.90 12.45 -10.01
C ARG A 136 -4.91 11.49 -10.68
N GLN A 137 -3.66 11.90 -10.83
CA GLN A 137 -2.58 11.08 -11.38
C GLN A 137 -1.70 10.54 -10.24
N ILE A 138 -1.78 9.22 -10.05
CA ILE A 138 -0.91 8.47 -9.14
C ILE A 138 0.19 7.80 -9.95
N LEU A 139 1.43 7.86 -9.44
CA LEU A 139 2.57 7.12 -9.97
C LEU A 139 2.98 6.02 -9.00
N PHE A 140 3.26 4.83 -9.51
CA PHE A 140 3.98 3.78 -8.82
C PHE A 140 5.39 3.67 -9.38
N ALA A 141 6.37 3.55 -8.50
CA ALA A 141 7.75 3.32 -8.87
C ALA A 141 7.93 1.91 -9.46
N ASN A 142 8.85 1.77 -10.41
CA ASN A 142 9.35 0.46 -10.78
C ASN A 142 10.21 -0.14 -9.65
N THR A 143 10.42 -1.46 -9.71
CA THR A 143 11.35 -2.13 -8.80
C THR A 143 12.79 -1.85 -9.26
N PRO A 144 13.69 -1.38 -8.37
CA PRO A 144 15.05 -1.03 -8.75
C PRO A 144 15.81 -2.16 -9.43
N PHE A 145 16.53 -1.84 -10.51
CA PHE A 145 17.22 -2.82 -11.35
C PHE A 145 18.25 -3.68 -10.61
N GLN A 146 18.86 -3.14 -9.55
CA GLN A 146 19.78 -3.87 -8.67
C GLN A 146 19.17 -5.19 -8.16
N PHE A 147 17.87 -5.21 -7.86
CA PHE A 147 17.19 -6.42 -7.41
C PHE A 147 17.10 -7.48 -8.52
N PHE A 148 17.12 -7.10 -9.80
CA PHE A 148 17.08 -8.05 -10.92
C PHE A 148 18.43 -8.73 -11.21
N LEU A 149 19.52 -8.26 -10.62
CA LEU A 149 20.85 -8.86 -10.80
C LEU A 149 21.07 -10.07 -9.88
N GLU A 150 20.31 -10.21 -8.80
CA GLU A 150 20.47 -11.27 -7.80
C GLU A 150 19.26 -12.21 -7.82
N LYS A 151 19.32 -13.27 -8.65
CA LYS A 151 18.19 -14.21 -8.87
C LYS A 151 17.59 -14.80 -7.59
N GLU A 152 18.38 -15.03 -6.55
CA GLU A 152 17.91 -15.54 -5.24
C GLU A 152 17.10 -14.52 -4.44
N ILE A 153 17.36 -13.21 -4.61
CA ILE A 153 16.53 -12.16 -4.02
C ILE A 153 15.21 -12.03 -4.79
N ILE A 154 15.24 -12.26 -6.11
CA ILE A 154 14.05 -12.18 -6.97
C ILE A 154 13.04 -13.30 -6.68
N SER A 155 13.51 -14.51 -6.34
CA SER A 155 12.57 -15.61 -6.08
C SER A 155 11.81 -15.45 -4.76
N ASN A 156 12.32 -14.64 -3.83
CA ASN A 156 11.77 -14.49 -2.49
C ASN A 156 11.09 -13.13 -2.23
N PHE A 157 11.29 -12.14 -3.11
CA PHE A 157 10.71 -10.81 -2.91
C PHE A 157 9.31 -10.72 -3.53
N ARG A 158 8.31 -10.69 -2.65
CA ARG A 158 6.90 -10.69 -3.02
C ARG A 158 6.22 -9.51 -2.33
N GLU A 159 6.36 -8.32 -2.90
CA GLU A 159 5.71 -7.12 -2.36
C GLU A 159 4.22 -7.05 -2.71
N TRP A 160 3.76 -7.73 -3.76
CA TRP A 160 2.35 -7.70 -4.12
C TRP A 160 1.94 -8.98 -4.84
N ASN A 161 0.64 -9.26 -4.82
CA ASN A 161 0.00 -10.37 -5.50
C ASN A 161 -0.97 -9.86 -6.57
N ALA A 162 -1.30 -10.72 -7.53
CA ALA A 162 -2.28 -10.44 -8.57
C ALA A 162 -3.27 -11.59 -8.69
N ARG A 163 -4.55 -11.27 -8.86
CA ARG A 163 -5.60 -12.23 -9.22
C ARG A 163 -6.60 -11.62 -10.17
N ILE A 164 -7.25 -12.46 -10.97
CA ILE A 164 -8.39 -12.06 -11.80
C ILE A 164 -9.57 -11.77 -10.85
N GLU A 165 -10.07 -10.54 -10.87
CA GLU A 165 -11.27 -10.14 -10.12
C GLU A 165 -12.54 -10.37 -10.96
N SER A 166 -12.48 -10.04 -12.25
CA SER A 166 -13.55 -10.33 -13.21
C SER A 166 -12.98 -10.50 -14.61
N GLU A 167 -13.65 -11.29 -15.44
CA GLU A 167 -13.28 -11.50 -16.84
C GLU A 167 -14.53 -11.66 -17.71
N ASP A 168 -14.48 -11.06 -18.89
CA ASP A 168 -15.41 -11.32 -19.98
C ASP A 168 -14.66 -11.72 -21.26
N LYS A 169 -15.39 -11.82 -22.38
CA LYS A 169 -14.81 -12.20 -23.68
C LYS A 169 -13.65 -11.29 -24.09
N ASN A 170 -13.78 -9.98 -23.89
CA ASN A 170 -12.90 -8.95 -24.43
C ASN A 170 -12.03 -8.28 -23.36
N SER A 171 -12.40 -8.40 -22.07
CA SER A 171 -11.85 -7.59 -20.99
C SER A 171 -11.52 -8.42 -19.74
N GLN A 172 -10.54 -7.96 -18.96
CA GLN A 172 -10.17 -8.52 -17.66
C GLN A 172 -9.95 -7.40 -16.64
N VAL A 173 -10.36 -7.62 -15.39
CA VAL A 173 -9.96 -6.79 -14.25
C VAL A 173 -9.06 -7.62 -13.36
N ILE A 174 -7.85 -7.12 -13.13
CA ILE A 174 -6.82 -7.77 -12.32
C ILE A 174 -6.66 -6.98 -11.05
N LEU A 175 -6.98 -7.60 -9.92
CA LEU A 175 -6.77 -7.01 -8.61
C LEU A 175 -5.32 -7.23 -8.17
N LEU A 176 -4.66 -6.13 -7.85
CA LEU A 176 -3.35 -6.08 -7.23
C LEU A 176 -3.47 -5.73 -5.74
N THR A 177 -2.85 -6.54 -4.89
CA THR A 177 -2.92 -6.46 -3.43
C THR A 177 -1.52 -6.52 -2.83
N TRP A 178 -1.29 -5.78 -1.75
CA TRP A 178 -0.05 -5.92 -0.98
C TRP A 178 0.05 -7.35 -0.42
N ASP A 179 1.22 -7.98 -0.48
CA ASP A 179 1.41 -9.34 0.02
C ASP A 179 1.05 -9.50 1.50
N ALA A 180 1.38 -8.51 2.34
CA ALA A 180 0.98 -8.53 3.75
C ALA A 180 -0.54 -8.52 3.93
N HIS A 181 -1.29 -7.84 3.05
CA HIS A 181 -2.75 -7.88 3.10
C HIS A 181 -3.24 -9.32 2.85
N ASP A 182 -2.83 -9.94 1.75
CA ASP A 182 -3.32 -11.27 1.37
C ASP A 182 -2.88 -12.37 2.34
N LYS A 183 -1.66 -12.26 2.87
CA LYS A 183 -1.12 -13.22 3.83
C LYS A 183 -1.93 -13.27 5.13
N TYR A 184 -2.43 -12.13 5.59
CA TYR A 184 -3.04 -12.04 6.92
C TYR A 184 -4.57 -11.87 6.91
N ILE A 185 -5.20 -11.44 5.80
CA ILE A 185 -6.63 -11.08 5.76
C ILE A 185 -7.54 -12.17 6.34
N GLN A 186 -7.34 -13.43 5.98
CA GLN A 186 -8.21 -14.52 6.45
C GLN A 186 -8.09 -14.77 7.96
N GLN A 187 -6.87 -14.72 8.50
CA GLN A 187 -6.65 -14.89 9.95
C GLN A 187 -7.17 -13.69 10.73
N VAL A 188 -6.93 -12.48 10.22
CA VAL A 188 -7.40 -11.22 10.80
C VAL A 188 -8.93 -11.19 10.88
N LEU A 189 -9.63 -11.53 9.79
CA LEU A 189 -11.09 -11.56 9.80
C LEU A 189 -11.66 -12.68 10.67
N LYS A 190 -11.02 -13.86 10.72
CA LYS A 190 -11.43 -14.95 11.64
C LYS A 190 -11.35 -14.51 13.11
N ILE A 191 -10.25 -13.88 13.50
CA ILE A 191 -10.09 -13.36 14.87
C ILE A 191 -11.08 -12.22 15.10
N SER A 192 -11.22 -11.29 14.17
CA SER A 192 -12.19 -10.18 14.29
C SER A 192 -13.61 -10.69 14.53
N ALA A 193 -14.03 -11.75 13.81
CA ALA A 193 -15.33 -12.39 13.99
C ALA A 193 -15.51 -13.03 15.38
N MET A 194 -14.46 -13.63 15.98
CA MET A 194 -14.51 -14.14 17.36
C MET A 194 -14.78 -13.03 18.39
N TRP A 195 -14.45 -11.79 18.05
CA TRP A 195 -14.67 -10.59 18.84
C TRP A 195 -15.83 -9.74 18.33
N ASN A 196 -16.78 -10.31 17.57
CA ASN A 196 -17.93 -9.59 17.00
C ASN A 196 -17.55 -8.34 16.18
N ASN A 197 -16.38 -8.36 15.53
CA ASN A 197 -15.81 -7.28 14.72
C ASN A 197 -15.57 -5.96 15.47
N THR A 198 -15.45 -5.99 16.80
CA THR A 198 -15.18 -4.78 17.62
C THR A 198 -13.72 -4.37 17.63
N ILE A 199 -12.80 -5.31 17.37
CA ILE A 199 -11.36 -5.07 17.34
C ILE A 199 -10.92 -4.62 15.94
N ASP A 200 -10.10 -3.57 15.91
CA ASP A 200 -9.49 -3.04 14.68
C ASP A 200 -8.63 -4.10 13.96
N LEU A 201 -8.83 -4.25 12.65
CA LEU A 201 -8.14 -5.26 11.84
C LEU A 201 -6.61 -5.07 11.82
N ASN A 202 -6.14 -3.82 11.86
CA ASN A 202 -4.72 -3.50 11.88
C ASN A 202 -4.10 -3.77 13.25
N LEU A 203 -4.84 -3.67 14.35
CA LEU A 203 -4.37 -4.14 15.66
C LEU A 203 -4.15 -5.66 15.65
N ILE A 204 -5.13 -6.42 15.15
CA ILE A 204 -5.00 -7.89 15.01
C ILE A 204 -3.82 -8.25 14.10
N TYR A 205 -3.67 -7.53 12.98
CA TYR A 205 -2.53 -7.68 12.07
C TYR A 205 -1.18 -7.50 12.77
N ILE A 206 -1.01 -6.40 13.51
CA ILE A 206 0.25 -6.12 14.22
C ILE A 206 0.52 -7.22 15.25
N LEU A 207 -0.50 -7.68 15.97
CA LEU A 207 -0.37 -8.80 16.89
C LEU A 207 0.05 -10.09 16.17
N LEU A 208 -0.58 -10.46 15.06
CA LEU A 208 -0.19 -11.63 14.25
C LEU A 208 1.21 -11.51 13.66
N PHE A 209 1.61 -10.29 13.30
CA PHE A 209 2.94 -10.02 12.77
C PHE A 209 4.02 -10.18 13.86
N LEU A 210 3.74 -9.72 15.08
CA LEU A 210 4.66 -9.80 16.22
C LEU A 210 4.65 -11.19 16.89
N LYS A 211 3.49 -11.82 16.98
CA LYS A 211 3.25 -13.11 17.64
C LYS A 211 2.88 -14.13 16.58
N LYS A 212 3.75 -15.10 16.35
CA LYS A 212 3.53 -16.18 15.38
C LYS A 212 2.49 -17.23 15.86
N GLU A 213 2.00 -17.13 17.10
CA GLU A 213 1.14 -18.13 17.75
C GLU A 213 -0.22 -17.53 18.16
N SER A 214 -1.31 -18.25 17.84
CA SER A 214 -2.69 -17.76 17.97
C SER A 214 -3.24 -17.74 19.40
N THR A 215 -2.77 -18.62 20.29
CA THR A 215 -3.20 -18.69 21.69
C THR A 215 -2.72 -17.46 22.46
N ALA A 216 -1.42 -17.16 22.38
CA ALA A 216 -0.81 -15.98 22.98
C ALA A 216 -1.42 -14.66 22.46
N LEU A 217 -1.90 -14.64 21.22
CA LEU A 217 -2.62 -13.49 20.67
C LEU A 217 -3.97 -13.27 21.37
N THR A 218 -4.73 -14.35 21.60
CA THR A 218 -6.06 -14.26 22.21
C THR A 218 -5.97 -13.81 23.65
N GLU A 219 -5.02 -14.35 24.42
CA GLU A 219 -4.71 -13.92 25.79
C GLU A 219 -4.33 -12.43 25.83
N CYS A 220 -3.44 -11.99 24.93
CA CYS A 220 -3.03 -10.59 24.85
C CYS A 220 -4.21 -9.65 24.52
N LEU A 221 -5.12 -10.05 23.63
CA LEU A 221 -6.32 -9.26 23.33
C LEU A 221 -7.29 -9.17 24.52
N LEU A 222 -7.44 -10.26 25.29
CA LEU A 222 -8.25 -10.27 26.52
C LEU A 222 -7.67 -9.32 27.57
N GLU A 223 -6.37 -9.44 27.86
CA GLU A 223 -5.68 -8.54 28.79
C GLU A 223 -5.78 -7.08 28.34
N PHE A 224 -5.65 -6.81 27.03
CA PHE A 224 -5.78 -5.46 26.49
C PHE A 224 -7.17 -4.87 26.68
N GLU A 225 -8.24 -5.61 26.34
CA GLU A 225 -9.60 -5.11 26.50
C GLU A 225 -9.99 -4.96 27.98
N GLU A 226 -9.50 -5.83 28.87
CA GLU A 226 -9.65 -5.64 30.33
C GLU A 226 -8.94 -4.38 30.80
N TRP A 227 -7.66 -4.21 30.43
CA TRP A 227 -6.84 -3.06 30.80
C TRP A 227 -7.46 -1.74 30.32
N LYS A 228 -8.05 -1.73 29.13
CA LYS A 228 -8.69 -0.55 28.53
C LYS A 228 -9.86 -0.01 29.36
N VAL A 229 -10.60 -0.88 30.04
CA VAL A 229 -11.72 -0.52 30.91
C VAL A 229 -11.25 -0.16 32.33
N GLN A 230 -10.12 -0.73 32.78
CA GLN A 230 -9.55 -0.45 34.08
C GLN A 230 -9.00 0.98 34.17
N ASN A 231 -9.02 1.55 35.39
CA ASN A 231 -8.39 2.82 35.76
C ASN A 231 -8.68 4.01 34.85
N ASN A 232 -9.80 4.00 34.13
CA ASN A 232 -10.17 5.00 33.12
C ASN A 232 -9.11 5.16 32.00
N ASN A 233 -8.37 4.10 31.66
CA ASN A 233 -7.29 4.15 30.67
C ASN A 233 -7.75 4.68 29.31
N ALA A 234 -8.94 4.29 28.84
CA ALA A 234 -9.53 4.82 27.61
C ALA A 234 -9.78 6.35 27.67
N GLU A 235 -10.16 6.90 28.81
CA GLU A 235 -10.35 8.36 28.98
C GLU A 235 -9.01 9.09 29.07
N ILE A 236 -8.02 8.50 29.75
CA ILE A 236 -6.65 9.04 29.79
C ILE A 236 -6.07 9.12 28.36
N TYR A 237 -6.33 8.11 27.53
CA TYR A 237 -5.94 8.15 26.12
C TYR A 237 -6.57 9.33 25.38
N LYS A 238 -7.88 9.59 25.52
CA LYS A 238 -8.54 10.73 24.87
C LYS A 238 -7.89 12.07 25.24
N LEU A 239 -7.39 12.22 26.46
CA LEU A 239 -6.67 13.44 26.90
C LEU A 239 -5.29 13.56 26.24
N THR A 240 -4.67 12.46 25.85
CA THR A 240 -3.29 12.40 25.34
C THR A 240 -3.17 12.10 23.84
N MET A 241 -4.27 11.74 23.16
CA MET A 241 -4.30 11.31 21.76
C MET A 241 -3.68 12.33 20.81
N HIS A 242 -3.80 13.63 21.10
CA HIS A 242 -3.21 14.70 20.27
C HIS A 242 -1.69 14.52 20.04
N LYS A 243 -0.97 13.90 20.99
CA LYS A 243 0.48 13.60 20.85
C LYS A 243 0.76 12.59 19.74
N PHE A 244 -0.14 11.61 19.56
CA PHE A 244 -0.06 10.62 18.49
C PHE A 244 -0.39 11.26 17.13
N TYR A 245 -1.45 12.07 17.08
CA TYR A 245 -1.90 12.72 15.84
C TYR A 245 -0.87 13.73 15.30
N GLN A 246 -0.17 14.47 16.18
CA GLN A 246 0.94 15.33 15.78
C GLN A 246 2.07 14.58 15.05
N ARG A 247 2.17 13.27 15.26
CA ARG A 247 3.14 12.38 14.62
C ARG A 247 2.52 11.49 13.54
N ARG A 248 1.30 11.82 13.10
CA ARG A 248 0.52 11.09 12.08
C ARG A 248 0.12 9.66 12.47
N CYS A 249 0.14 9.33 13.75
CA CYS A 249 -0.39 8.06 14.26
C CYS A 249 -1.91 8.17 14.41
N CYS A 250 -2.64 7.88 13.32
CA CYS A 250 -4.09 8.11 13.23
C CYS A 250 -4.94 6.85 13.47
N ASN A 251 -4.35 5.76 13.99
CA ASN A 251 -5.10 4.56 14.36
C ASN A 251 -5.22 4.49 15.89
N ASP A 252 -6.39 4.83 16.41
CA ASP A 252 -6.64 4.94 17.85
C ASP A 252 -6.45 3.62 18.59
N SER A 253 -6.83 2.49 17.98
CA SER A 253 -6.67 1.16 18.56
C SER A 253 -5.20 0.80 18.78
N LEU A 254 -4.33 1.08 17.80
CA LEU A 254 -2.89 0.88 17.92
C LEU A 254 -2.24 1.87 18.91
N ASN A 255 -2.69 3.12 18.91
CA ASN A 255 -2.21 4.13 19.85
C ASN A 255 -2.52 3.71 21.30
N LEU A 256 -3.75 3.25 21.56
CA LEU A 256 -4.15 2.77 22.88
C LEU A 256 -3.42 1.48 23.28
N PHE A 257 -3.24 0.56 22.33
CA PHE A 257 -2.44 -0.65 22.54
C PHE A 257 -0.98 -0.35 22.89
N THR A 258 -0.43 0.76 22.37
CA THR A 258 0.92 1.22 22.75
C THR A 258 1.00 1.56 24.22
N LEU A 259 0.01 2.28 24.75
CA LEU A 259 -0.05 2.64 26.16
C LEU A 259 -0.21 1.41 27.06
N PHE A 260 -0.98 0.42 26.61
CA PHE A 260 -1.10 -0.89 27.29
C PHE A 260 0.26 -1.59 27.43
N LEU A 261 1.03 -1.66 26.35
CA LEU A 261 2.37 -2.27 26.39
C LEU A 261 3.32 -1.48 27.31
N GLU A 262 3.23 -0.15 27.31
CA GLU A 262 4.03 0.68 28.21
C GLU A 262 3.73 0.39 29.69
N ASP A 263 2.46 0.22 30.04
CA ASP A 263 2.05 -0.07 31.42
C ASP A 263 2.51 -1.46 31.89
N ILE A 264 2.34 -2.49 31.05
CA ILE A 264 2.75 -3.86 31.38
C ILE A 264 4.27 -4.01 31.45
N PHE A 265 4.99 -3.55 30.43
CA PHE A 265 6.43 -3.78 30.34
C PHE A 265 7.26 -2.74 31.11
N LYS A 266 6.62 -1.66 31.57
CA LYS A 266 7.29 -0.51 32.21
C LYS A 266 8.47 0.02 31.37
N CYS A 267 8.39 -0.16 30.05
CA CYS A 267 9.42 0.28 29.12
C CYS A 267 9.31 1.79 28.88
N THR A 268 10.45 2.42 28.58
CA THR A 268 10.47 3.83 28.16
C THR A 268 9.75 4.00 26.82
N THR A 269 8.82 4.95 26.78
CA THR A 269 7.85 5.20 25.71
C THR A 269 8.43 5.40 24.31
N LEU A 270 9.69 5.85 24.21
CA LEU A 270 10.33 6.19 22.94
C LEU A 270 10.38 5.02 21.94
N SER A 271 10.67 3.80 22.39
CA SER A 271 10.85 2.67 21.46
C SER A 271 9.55 2.15 20.85
N LEU A 272 8.45 2.17 21.60
CA LEU A 272 7.13 1.71 21.13
C LEU A 272 6.44 2.77 20.26
N PHE A 273 6.57 4.04 20.63
CA PHE A 273 6.09 5.15 19.79
C PHE A 273 6.73 5.12 18.40
N ASP A 274 8.04 4.88 18.30
CA ASP A 274 8.73 4.81 17.00
C ASP A 274 8.23 3.65 16.13
N ILE A 275 7.87 2.52 16.76
CA ILE A 275 7.26 1.39 16.06
C ILE A 275 5.90 1.79 15.50
N VAL A 276 5.02 2.39 16.31
CA VAL A 276 3.68 2.79 15.85
C VAL A 276 3.74 3.87 14.79
N ILE A 277 4.62 4.86 14.92
CA ILE A 277 4.88 5.87 13.88
C ILE A 277 5.26 5.19 12.58
N ARG A 278 6.21 4.25 12.62
CA ARG A 278 6.64 3.52 11.42
C ARG A 278 5.50 2.75 10.76
N TYR A 279 4.69 2.01 11.54
CA TYR A 279 3.60 1.21 10.96
C TYR A 279 2.43 2.05 10.45
N THR A 280 2.12 3.15 11.13
CA THR A 280 1.02 4.06 10.73
C THR A 280 1.44 5.00 9.61
N ALA A 281 2.49 5.80 9.79
CA ALA A 281 2.86 6.85 8.86
C ALA A 281 3.66 6.34 7.64
N ASP A 282 4.64 5.43 7.84
CA ASP A 282 5.53 5.01 6.75
C ASP A 282 4.95 3.83 5.93
N ILE A 283 4.31 2.88 6.62
CA ILE A 283 3.79 1.62 6.06
C ILE A 283 2.27 1.69 5.83
N GLY A 284 1.59 2.69 6.37
CA GLY A 284 0.17 2.92 6.17
C GLY A 284 -0.76 1.90 6.82
N LEU A 285 -0.29 0.68 7.16
CA LEU A 285 -1.05 -0.52 7.56
C LEU A 285 -1.85 -1.16 6.40
N PRO A 286 -2.05 -2.50 6.40
CA PRO A 286 -2.61 -3.19 5.24
C PRO A 286 -4.13 -3.12 5.11
N PHE A 287 -4.89 -2.93 6.20
CA PHE A 287 -6.35 -3.08 6.21
C PHE A 287 -7.10 -1.75 6.30
N VAL A 288 -8.10 -1.58 5.44
CA VAL A 288 -9.02 -0.43 5.40
C VAL A 288 -10.42 -0.85 5.88
N GLU A 289 -11.30 0.12 6.13
CA GLU A 289 -12.64 -0.17 6.69
C GLU A 289 -13.46 -1.13 5.81
N LYS A 290 -13.36 -0.99 4.48
CA LYS A 290 -14.07 -1.87 3.54
C LYS A 290 -13.68 -3.35 3.65
N ASP A 291 -12.51 -3.67 4.21
CA ASP A 291 -12.02 -5.04 4.30
C ASP A 291 -12.85 -5.89 5.28
N LYS A 292 -13.53 -5.24 6.23
CA LYS A 292 -14.48 -5.90 7.15
C LYS A 292 -15.63 -6.60 6.42
N PHE A 293 -15.96 -6.16 5.21
CA PHE A 293 -17.07 -6.70 4.42
C PHE A 293 -16.66 -7.80 3.43
N ILE A 294 -15.38 -8.17 3.36
CA ILE A 294 -14.89 -9.20 2.42
C ILE A 294 -15.57 -10.56 2.69
N GLN A 295 -15.80 -10.92 3.95
CA GLN A 295 -16.45 -12.19 4.32
C GLN A 295 -17.96 -12.25 4.04
N MET A 296 -18.63 -11.12 3.81
CA MET A 296 -20.08 -11.09 3.59
C MET A 296 -20.49 -11.46 2.16
N LYS A 297 -19.54 -11.62 1.23
CA LYS A 297 -19.84 -11.93 -0.19
C LYS A 297 -19.81 -13.42 -0.54
N ASP A 298 -19.30 -14.28 0.34
CA ASP A 298 -19.17 -15.72 0.12
C ASP A 298 -20.23 -16.56 0.86
N LYS A 299 -21.39 -15.98 1.19
CA LYS A 299 -22.59 -16.67 1.70
C LYS A 299 -23.79 -16.40 0.81
#